data_AF-A0A1U8FDB7-F1
#
_entry.id   AF-A0A1U8FDB7-F1
#
_cell.length_a   1.000
_cell.length_b   1.000
_cell.length_c   1.000
_cell.angle_alpha   90.00
_cell.angle_beta   90.00
_cell.angle_gamma   90.00
#
_symmetry.space_group_name_H-M   'P 1'
#
loop_
_entity.id
_entity.type
_entity.pdbx_description
1 polymer ?
#
loop_
_entity_poly.entity_id
_entity_poly.type
_entity_poly.pdbx_seq_one_letter_code
_entity_poly.pdbx_strand_id
1 'polypeptide(L)'
;MFGVVFPNRSFPMDISTFAQIDTTHWVLDMNTFVGEAYDSIREVCIFLINNFTLPPDKALAVYIQSPGSPFLFCGAVTLTRPSAVLSLPWPEPGGQLQLTADATPISAKIGVSVEDLATLPSLDVAAEQKIERLALKVGENLFNFMQSFCGVDGSKLVVPMDILDRWFKKFQERAKRDPEYLKGFAL
;
A
#
# COMPACT_ATOMS: atom_id res chain seq x y z
N MET A 1 -14.65 -14.84 -10.06
CA MET A 1 -13.30 -14.55 -10.57
C MET A 1 -12.62 -13.54 -9.66
N PHE A 2 -12.85 -12.23 -9.75
CA PHE A 2 -12.59 -11.27 -8.67
C PHE A 2 -13.22 -9.91 -9.00
N GLY A 3 -13.32 -9.05 -7.99
CA GLY A 3 -13.62 -7.64 -8.14
C GLY A 3 -12.59 -6.79 -7.41
N VAL A 4 -12.43 -5.55 -7.86
CA VAL A 4 -11.56 -4.56 -7.25
C VAL A 4 -12.32 -3.26 -7.00
N VAL A 5 -11.95 -2.56 -5.93
CA VAL A 5 -12.39 -1.21 -5.61
C VAL A 5 -11.17 -0.39 -5.22
N PHE A 6 -11.01 0.79 -5.79
CA PHE A 6 -10.05 1.79 -5.34
C PHE A 6 -10.77 2.73 -4.36
N PRO A 7 -10.45 2.69 -3.04
CA PRO A 7 -11.17 3.46 -2.04
C PRO A 7 -11.20 4.96 -2.40
N ASN A 8 -12.38 5.57 -2.32
CA ASN A 8 -12.62 6.98 -2.65
C ASN A 8 -12.21 7.38 -4.10
N ARG A 9 -12.11 6.42 -5.02
CA ARG A 9 -11.65 6.64 -6.39
C ARG A 9 -12.46 5.90 -7.44
N SER A 10 -13.01 4.72 -7.12
CA SER A 10 -13.84 3.96 -8.05
C SER A 10 -15.10 3.37 -7.41
N PHE A 11 -16.05 3.00 -8.25
CA PHE A 11 -17.05 1.99 -7.94
C PHE A 11 -16.42 0.59 -8.03
N PRO A 12 -17.10 -0.47 -7.55
CA PRO A 12 -16.66 -1.84 -7.79
C PRO A 12 -16.50 -2.13 -9.28
N MET A 13 -15.30 -2.57 -9.63
CA MET A 13 -14.92 -2.97 -10.99
C MET A 13 -14.77 -4.49 -10.99
N ASP A 14 -15.29 -5.13 -12.02
CA ASP A 14 -15.10 -6.57 -12.21
C ASP A 14 -13.92 -6.84 -13.14
N ILE A 15 -13.64 -8.13 -13.34
CA ILE A 15 -12.54 -8.60 -14.17
C ILE A 15 -12.58 -8.11 -15.62
N SER A 16 -13.75 -7.73 -16.16
CA SER A 16 -13.86 -7.23 -17.54
C SER A 16 -13.14 -5.90 -17.74
N THR A 17 -12.82 -5.18 -16.66
CA THR A 17 -12.03 -3.95 -16.75
C THR A 17 -10.52 -4.21 -16.85
N PHE A 18 -10.09 -5.46 -16.67
CA PHE A 18 -8.69 -5.86 -16.82
C PHE A 18 -8.49 -6.53 -18.18
N ALA A 19 -7.36 -6.22 -18.81
CA ALA A 19 -6.90 -6.98 -19.97
C ALA A 19 -6.38 -8.34 -19.49
N GLN A 20 -7.01 -9.42 -19.95
CA GLN A 20 -6.53 -10.77 -19.70
C GLN A 20 -5.33 -11.06 -20.62
N ILE A 21 -4.17 -11.32 -20.01
CA ILE A 21 -2.94 -11.63 -20.75
C ILE A 21 -2.85 -13.13 -21.03
N ASP A 22 -3.27 -13.95 -20.06
CA ASP A 22 -3.39 -15.40 -20.20
C ASP A 22 -4.48 -15.95 -19.28
N THR A 23 -4.58 -17.27 -19.14
CA THR A 23 -5.62 -17.94 -18.34
C THR A 23 -5.58 -17.60 -16.85
N THR A 24 -4.46 -17.12 -16.34
CA THR A 24 -4.18 -16.88 -14.92
C THR A 24 -3.72 -15.44 -14.61
N HIS A 25 -3.53 -14.59 -15.61
CA HIS A 25 -3.01 -13.23 -15.45
C HIS A 25 -3.91 -12.16 -16.07
N TRP A 26 -4.13 -11.10 -15.31
CA TRP A 26 -4.92 -9.93 -15.69
C TRP A 26 -4.16 -8.65 -15.36
N VAL A 27 -4.27 -7.64 -16.21
CA VAL A 27 -3.60 -6.36 -16.02
C VAL A 27 -4.57 -5.20 -16.23
N LEU A 28 -4.54 -4.26 -15.30
CA LEU A 28 -5.16 -2.94 -15.43
C LEU A 28 -4.08 -1.92 -15.75
N ASP A 29 -4.23 -1.25 -16.89
CA ASP A 29 -3.40 -0.11 -17.26
C ASP A 29 -3.90 1.14 -16.53
N MET A 30 -3.04 1.72 -15.68
CA MET A 30 -3.40 2.90 -14.90
C MET A 30 -3.56 4.15 -15.76
N ASN A 31 -3.00 4.18 -16.97
CA ASN A 31 -3.21 5.29 -17.90
C ASN A 31 -4.69 5.41 -18.31
N THR A 32 -5.36 4.28 -18.49
CA THR A 32 -6.81 4.25 -18.80
C THR A 32 -7.67 4.62 -17.60
N PHE A 33 -7.17 4.43 -16.38
CA PHE A 33 -7.92 4.67 -15.15
C PHE A 33 -7.70 6.08 -14.57
N VAL A 34 -6.45 6.50 -14.36
CA VAL A 34 -6.07 7.76 -13.69
C VAL A 34 -4.90 8.50 -14.37
N GLY A 35 -4.37 8.00 -15.48
CA GLY A 35 -3.27 8.67 -16.19
C GLY A 35 -1.96 8.67 -15.41
N GLU A 36 -1.27 9.81 -15.42
CA GLU A 36 0.00 10.03 -14.71
C GLU A 36 -0.14 10.09 -13.19
N ALA A 37 -1.34 10.28 -12.65
CA ALA A 37 -1.61 10.36 -11.20
C ALA A 37 -1.79 8.99 -10.54
N TYR A 38 -1.17 7.94 -11.07
CA TYR A 38 -1.29 6.57 -10.57
C TYR A 38 -0.82 6.42 -9.12
N ASP A 39 0.18 7.21 -8.72
CA ASP A 39 0.74 7.25 -7.37
C ASP A 39 -0.26 7.76 -6.32
N SER A 40 -1.29 8.49 -6.75
CA SER A 40 -2.40 8.90 -5.88
C SER A 40 -3.28 7.72 -5.43
N ILE A 41 -3.18 6.57 -6.09
CA ILE A 41 -3.88 5.33 -5.74
C ILE A 41 -3.02 4.55 -4.73
N ARG A 42 -3.31 4.73 -3.44
CA ARG A 42 -2.52 4.16 -2.34
C ARG A 42 -2.97 2.76 -1.90
N GLU A 43 -4.21 2.40 -2.20
CA GLU A 43 -4.82 1.16 -1.73
C GLU A 43 -5.75 0.57 -2.79
N VAL A 44 -5.88 -0.76 -2.77
CA VAL A 44 -6.89 -1.49 -3.54
C VAL A 44 -7.60 -2.47 -2.60
N CYS A 45 -8.92 -2.52 -2.67
CA CYS A 45 -9.71 -3.59 -2.10
C CYS A 45 -9.94 -4.63 -3.18
N ILE A 46 -9.45 -5.85 -2.99
CA ILE A 46 -9.68 -6.98 -3.90
C ILE A 46 -10.54 -8.02 -3.18
N PHE A 47 -11.47 -8.65 -3.90
CA PHE A 47 -12.36 -9.67 -3.36
C PHE A 47 -12.78 -10.71 -4.40
N LEU A 48 -13.01 -11.94 -3.96
CA LEU A 48 -13.52 -13.02 -4.81
C LEU A 48 -15.04 -12.88 -5.02
N ILE A 49 -15.50 -13.10 -6.26
CA ILE A 49 -16.92 -13.01 -6.65
C ILE A 49 -17.46 -14.41 -7.03
N ASN A 50 -18.70 -14.70 -6.60
CA ASN A 50 -19.58 -15.81 -7.02
C ASN A 50 -19.03 -17.24 -6.85
N ASN A 51 -18.68 -17.66 -5.62
CA ASN A 51 -18.26 -19.04 -5.30
C ASN A 51 -17.23 -19.65 -6.26
N PHE A 52 -16.50 -18.83 -7.02
CA PHE A 52 -15.52 -19.31 -7.97
C PHE A 52 -14.37 -19.85 -7.14
N THR A 53 -14.27 -21.18 -7.10
CA THR A 53 -13.32 -21.89 -6.26
C THR A 53 -11.95 -21.79 -6.88
N LEU A 54 -11.24 -20.75 -6.49
CA LEU A 54 -9.78 -20.79 -6.45
C LEU A 54 -9.39 -22.12 -5.77
N PRO A 55 -8.51 -22.95 -6.34
CA PRO A 55 -8.07 -24.16 -5.66
C PRO A 55 -7.52 -23.84 -4.26
N PRO A 56 -7.64 -24.75 -3.28
CA PRO A 56 -7.28 -24.47 -1.88
C PRO A 56 -5.79 -24.17 -1.67
N ASP A 57 -4.95 -24.62 -2.59
CA ASP A 57 -3.50 -24.39 -2.66
C ASP A 57 -3.13 -23.14 -3.49
N LYS A 58 -4.11 -22.41 -4.01
CA LYS A 58 -3.90 -21.22 -4.82
C LYS A 58 -4.32 -19.94 -4.11
N ALA A 59 -3.75 -18.84 -4.57
CA ALA A 59 -4.00 -17.49 -4.11
C ALA A 59 -4.16 -16.55 -5.31
N LEU A 60 -4.97 -15.51 -5.15
CA LEU A 60 -5.08 -14.44 -6.13
C LEU A 60 -4.19 -13.28 -5.67
N ALA A 61 -3.01 -13.20 -6.25
CA ALA A 61 -1.97 -12.24 -5.93
C ALA A 61 -2.15 -10.92 -6.69
N VAL A 62 -1.83 -9.81 -6.03
CA VAL A 62 -1.84 -8.46 -6.58
C VAL A 62 -0.41 -7.94 -6.65
N TYR A 63 -0.08 -7.38 -7.80
CA TYR A 63 1.20 -6.77 -8.11
C TYR A 63 1.01 -5.35 -8.63
N ILE A 64 2.01 -4.51 -8.40
CA ILE A 64 2.09 -3.16 -8.97
C ILE A 64 3.38 -2.97 -9.74
N GLN A 65 3.33 -2.09 -10.73
CA GLN A 65 4.48 -1.67 -11.52
C GLN A 65 4.36 -0.18 -11.80
N SER A 66 5.34 0.61 -11.36
CA SER A 66 5.53 1.99 -11.86
C SER A 66 6.19 1.96 -13.24
N PRO A 67 6.07 3.01 -14.08
CA PRO A 67 6.66 3.04 -15.41
C PRO A 67 8.13 2.59 -15.42
N GLY A 68 8.42 1.54 -16.18
CA GLY A 68 9.77 0.97 -16.36
C GLY A 68 10.41 0.29 -15.14
N SER A 69 9.67 0.14 -14.04
CA SER A 69 10.07 -0.66 -12.88
C SER A 69 9.70 -2.15 -13.04
N PRO A 70 10.26 -3.09 -12.27
CA PRO A 70 9.73 -4.46 -12.17
C PRO A 70 8.41 -4.50 -11.40
N PHE A 71 7.62 -5.57 -11.58
CA PHE A 71 6.44 -5.82 -10.76
C PHE A 71 6.83 -6.12 -9.31
N LEU A 72 6.07 -5.56 -8.37
CA LEU A 72 6.24 -5.74 -6.93
C LEU A 72 4.96 -6.33 -6.32
N PHE A 73 5.12 -7.40 -5.54
CA PHE A 73 4.03 -8.06 -4.82
C PHE A 73 3.45 -7.18 -3.72
N CYS A 74 2.12 -7.04 -3.68
CA CYS A 74 1.42 -6.23 -2.68
C CYS A 74 0.65 -7.08 -1.66
N GLY A 75 0.25 -8.28 -2.05
CA GLY A 75 -0.56 -9.17 -1.21
C GLY A 75 -1.43 -10.08 -2.05
N ALA A 76 -2.21 -10.93 -1.38
CA ALA A 76 -3.12 -11.85 -2.05
C ALA A 76 -4.39 -12.10 -1.23
N VAL A 77 -5.40 -12.64 -1.91
CA VAL A 77 -6.62 -13.21 -1.31
C VAL A 77 -6.69 -14.71 -1.59
N THR A 78 -7.30 -15.45 -0.69
CA THR A 78 -7.44 -16.92 -0.73
C THR A 78 -8.89 -17.30 -0.46
N LEU A 79 -9.22 -18.59 -0.50
CA LEU A 79 -10.56 -19.04 -0.09
C LEU A 79 -10.87 -18.74 1.38
N THR A 80 -9.87 -18.87 2.26
CA THR A 80 -10.03 -18.60 3.71
C THR A 80 -10.04 -17.11 4.02
N ARG A 81 -9.41 -16.29 3.16
CA ARG A 81 -9.41 -14.83 3.23
C ARG A 81 -9.84 -14.24 1.89
N PRO A 82 -11.16 -14.24 1.58
CA PRO A 82 -11.69 -13.97 0.24
C PRO A 82 -11.65 -12.50 -0.16
N SER A 83 -11.28 -11.60 0.75
CA SER A 83 -11.10 -10.18 0.49
C SER A 83 -9.96 -9.59 1.31
N ALA A 84 -9.34 -8.53 0.79
CA ALA A 84 -8.32 -7.77 1.50
C ALA A 84 -8.24 -6.34 0.96
N VAL A 85 -7.91 -5.39 1.85
CA VAL A 85 -7.43 -4.06 1.47
C VAL A 85 -5.91 -4.09 1.50
N LEU A 86 -5.31 -3.93 0.33
CA LEU A 86 -3.86 -3.99 0.12
C LEU A 86 -3.33 -2.59 -0.13
N SER A 87 -2.20 -2.27 0.50
CA SER A 87 -1.48 -1.03 0.19
C SER A 87 -0.68 -1.21 -1.09
N LEU A 88 -0.55 -0.13 -1.85
CA LEU A 88 0.16 -0.08 -3.13
C LEU A 88 1.40 0.81 -2.98
N PRO A 89 2.53 0.26 -2.48
CA PRO A 89 3.78 1.01 -2.34
C PRO A 89 4.46 1.12 -3.71
N TRP A 90 3.96 2.03 -4.56
CA TRP A 90 4.49 2.24 -5.91
C TRP A 90 6.00 2.40 -5.87
N PRO A 91 6.76 1.55 -6.59
CA PRO A 91 8.21 1.69 -6.67
C PRO A 91 8.58 2.97 -7.41
N GLU A 92 9.81 3.44 -7.24
CA GLU A 92 10.34 4.53 -8.06
C GLU A 92 10.30 4.12 -9.54
N PRO A 93 9.83 5.00 -10.46
CA PRO A 93 9.85 4.74 -11.89
C PRO A 93 11.27 4.38 -12.37
N GLY A 94 11.37 3.32 -13.16
CA GLY A 94 12.63 2.83 -13.69
C GLY A 94 12.87 3.31 -15.12
N GLY A 95 14.12 3.62 -15.45
CA GLY A 95 14.55 3.93 -16.82
C GLY A 95 14.52 5.42 -17.17
N GLN A 96 15.47 5.84 -18.01
CA GLN A 96 15.40 7.13 -18.68
C GLN A 96 14.15 7.12 -19.57
N LEU A 97 13.30 8.14 -19.46
CA LEU A 97 12.23 8.43 -20.41
C LEU A 97 12.80 8.34 -21.82
N GLN A 98 12.60 7.21 -22.49
CA GLN A 98 13.14 6.98 -23.82
C GLN A 98 12.25 7.77 -24.78
N LEU A 99 12.61 9.04 -24.97
CA LEU A 99 12.06 9.97 -25.96
C LEU A 99 12.43 9.49 -27.37
N THR A 100 11.91 8.34 -27.79
CA THR A 100 11.82 7.95 -29.19
C THR A 100 10.38 8.12 -29.61
N ALA A 101 10.13 8.90 -30.66
CA ALA A 101 8.81 9.34 -31.11
C ALA A 101 7.82 8.18 -31.46
N ASP A 102 8.30 6.94 -31.50
CA ASP A 102 7.53 5.72 -31.80
C ASP A 102 7.39 4.75 -30.61
N ALA A 103 7.83 5.10 -29.40
CA ALA A 103 7.66 4.24 -28.23
C ALA A 103 6.30 4.48 -27.57
N THR A 104 5.52 3.41 -27.37
CA THR A 104 4.30 3.45 -26.54
C THR A 104 4.65 3.97 -25.14
N PRO A 105 3.96 5.01 -24.61
CA PRO A 105 4.27 5.54 -23.29
C PRO A 105 4.16 4.42 -22.25
N ILE A 106 5.21 4.27 -21.44
CA ILE A 106 5.25 3.25 -20.40
C ILE A 106 4.33 3.73 -19.26
N SER A 107 3.21 3.04 -19.08
CA SER A 107 2.23 3.33 -18.04
C SER A 107 2.47 2.48 -16.78
N ALA A 108 1.97 2.97 -15.65
CA ALA A 108 1.88 2.17 -14.44
C ALA A 108 0.81 1.09 -14.59
N LYS A 109 0.99 -0.05 -13.93
CA LYS A 109 0.10 -1.22 -14.08
C LYS A 109 -0.20 -1.86 -12.73
N ILE A 110 -1.42 -2.38 -12.61
CA ILE A 110 -1.81 -3.32 -11.55
C ILE A 110 -2.02 -4.68 -12.18
N GLY A 111 -1.24 -5.66 -11.73
CA GLY A 111 -1.34 -7.05 -12.15
C GLY A 111 -2.11 -7.87 -11.11
N VAL A 112 -2.94 -8.79 -11.58
CA VAL A 112 -3.60 -9.80 -10.76
C VAL A 112 -3.24 -11.17 -11.34
N SER A 113 -2.75 -12.08 -10.50
CA SER A 113 -2.32 -13.42 -10.92
C SER A 113 -2.87 -14.52 -10.00
N VAL A 114 -3.20 -15.69 -10.56
CA VAL A 114 -3.43 -16.90 -9.78
C VAL A 114 -2.09 -17.61 -9.55
N GLU A 115 -1.67 -17.67 -8.29
CA GLU A 115 -0.38 -18.25 -7.90
C GLU A 115 -0.53 -19.36 -6.87
N ASP A 116 0.53 -20.13 -6.70
CA ASP A 116 0.63 -21.11 -5.62
C ASP A 116 0.78 -20.39 -4.28
N LEU A 117 -0.03 -20.77 -3.30
CA LEU A 117 0.05 -20.17 -1.97
C LEU A 117 1.43 -20.41 -1.33
N ALA A 118 2.10 -21.52 -1.66
CA ALA A 118 3.41 -21.84 -1.12
C ALA A 118 4.55 -20.98 -1.72
N THR A 119 4.36 -20.36 -2.88
CA THR A 119 5.38 -19.51 -3.52
C THR A 119 5.28 -18.04 -3.09
N LEU A 120 4.14 -17.65 -2.52
CA LEU A 120 3.90 -16.27 -2.12
C LEU A 120 4.53 -15.94 -0.75
N PRO A 121 4.96 -14.69 -0.54
CA PRO A 121 5.31 -14.21 0.79
C PRO A 121 4.15 -14.40 1.77
N SER A 122 4.47 -14.77 3.02
CA SER A 122 3.49 -14.94 4.08
C SER A 122 2.65 -13.68 4.28
N LEU A 123 1.33 -13.80 4.11
CA LEU A 123 0.40 -12.68 4.13
C LEU A 123 0.31 -11.97 5.49
N ASP A 124 0.60 -12.67 6.59
CA ASP A 124 0.55 -12.13 7.95
C ASP A 124 1.77 -11.28 8.29
N VAL A 125 2.95 -11.65 7.79
CA VAL A 125 4.20 -10.89 8.02
C VAL A 125 4.11 -9.47 7.48
N ALA A 126 3.41 -9.26 6.37
CA ALA A 126 3.20 -7.91 5.83
C ALA A 126 2.35 -7.02 6.76
N ALA A 127 1.38 -7.61 7.48
CA ALA A 127 0.59 -6.88 8.46
C ALA A 127 1.40 -6.58 9.73
N GLU A 128 2.22 -7.54 10.19
CA GLU A 128 3.12 -7.35 11.33
C GLU A 128 4.15 -6.25 11.07
N GLN A 129 4.78 -6.23 9.89
CA GLN A 129 5.72 -5.18 9.50
C GLN A 129 5.09 -3.78 9.47
N LYS A 130 3.80 -3.67 9.11
CA LYS A 130 3.08 -2.38 9.17
C LYS A 130 2.91 -1.92 10.62
N ILE A 131 2.57 -2.83 11.52
CA ILE A 131 2.43 -2.52 12.95
C ILE A 131 3.78 -2.11 13.55
N GLU A 132 4.86 -2.80 13.18
CA GLU A 132 6.22 -2.46 13.61
C GLU A 132 6.63 -1.05 13.13
N ARG A 133 6.47 -0.75 11.84
CA ARG A 133 6.76 0.59 11.29
C ARG A 133 5.95 1.69 11.95
N LEU A 134 4.66 1.42 12.21
CA LEU A 134 3.77 2.33 12.92
C LEU A 134 4.33 2.66 14.31
N ALA A 135 4.72 1.64 15.08
CA ALA A 135 5.27 1.82 16.41
C ALA A 135 6.58 2.62 16.39
N LEU A 136 7.48 2.34 15.45
CA LEU A 136 8.74 3.06 15.28
C LEU A 136 8.52 4.55 14.96
N LYS A 137 7.64 4.87 14.01
CA LYS A 137 7.33 6.27 13.67
C LYS A 137 6.65 7.03 14.80
N VAL A 138 5.81 6.36 15.61
CA VAL A 138 5.24 6.96 16.82
C VAL A 138 6.33 7.28 17.83
N GLY A 139 7.28 6.37 18.04
CA GLY A 139 8.44 6.60 18.90
C GLY A 139 9.33 7.75 18.41
N GLU A 140 9.61 7.80 17.11
CA GLU A 140 10.37 8.90 16.49
C GLU A 140 9.64 10.24 16.63
N ASN A 141 8.32 10.27 16.45
CA ASN A 141 7.52 11.48 16.66
C ASN A 141 7.61 12.00 18.09
N LEU A 142 7.53 11.09 19.08
CA LEU A 142 7.71 11.43 20.48
C LEU A 142 9.12 11.98 20.73
N PHE A 143 10.15 11.31 20.22
CA PHE A 143 11.53 11.73 20.38
C PHE A 143 11.79 13.13 19.81
N ASN A 144 11.33 13.39 18.58
CA ASN A 144 11.42 14.69 17.94
C ASN A 144 10.67 15.78 18.72
N PHE A 145 9.51 15.44 19.30
CA PHE A 145 8.80 16.36 20.18
C PHE A 145 9.62 16.67 21.43
N MET A 146 10.16 15.67 22.12
CA MET A 146 10.99 15.89 23.31
C MET A 146 12.20 16.77 23.00
N GLN A 147 12.92 16.50 21.90
CA GLN A 147 14.05 17.31 21.45
C GLN A 147 13.70 18.80 21.26
N SER A 148 12.49 19.11 20.78
CA SER A 148 12.07 20.50 20.57
C SER A 148 11.92 21.33 21.86
N PHE A 149 11.84 20.69 23.03
CA PHE A 149 11.76 21.35 24.34
C PHE A 149 13.07 21.26 25.14
N CYS A 150 14.15 20.77 24.52
CA CYS A 150 15.41 20.55 25.24
C CYS A 150 16.27 21.79 25.34
N GLY A 151 16.78 22.05 26.54
CA GLY A 151 18.10 22.66 26.73
C GLY A 151 19.14 21.55 26.75
N VAL A 152 20.24 21.70 26.02
CA VAL A 152 21.34 20.73 26.04
C VAL A 152 22.19 21.01 27.28
N ASP A 153 22.19 20.10 28.26
CA ASP A 153 23.12 20.12 29.39
C ASP A 153 24.10 18.95 29.28
N GLY A 154 25.21 19.17 28.57
CA GLY A 154 26.19 18.15 28.25
C GLY A 154 25.57 17.00 27.44
N SER A 155 25.60 15.78 27.99
CA SER A 155 25.12 14.55 27.34
C SER A 155 23.70 14.13 27.78
N LYS A 156 22.96 14.98 28.52
CA LYS A 156 21.64 14.64 29.04
C LYS A 156 20.56 15.49 28.39
N LEU A 157 19.46 14.84 28.03
CA LEU A 157 18.23 15.49 27.58
C LEU A 157 17.47 15.98 28.83
N VAL A 158 17.45 17.29 29.06
CA VAL A 158 16.65 17.88 30.16
C VAL A 158 15.29 18.28 29.59
N VAL A 159 14.24 17.64 30.08
CA VAL A 159 12.86 17.89 29.66
C VAL A 159 11.98 18.19 30.87
N PRO A 160 10.94 19.03 30.71
CA PRO A 160 9.92 19.22 31.74
C PRO A 160 9.28 17.88 32.15
N MET A 161 8.92 17.72 33.44
CA MET A 161 8.32 16.47 33.92
C MET A 161 6.97 16.14 33.26
N ASP A 162 6.27 17.15 32.75
CA ASP A 162 4.97 17.01 32.07
C ASP A 162 5.09 16.85 30.54
N ILE A 163 6.31 16.64 30.01
CA ILE A 163 6.54 16.58 28.56
C ILE A 163 5.75 15.46 27.87
N LEU A 164 5.65 14.30 28.51
CA LEU A 164 4.92 13.14 27.97
C LEU A 164 3.41 13.43 27.92
N ASP A 165 2.86 14.03 28.98
CA ASP A 165 1.44 14.41 29.02
C ASP A 165 1.10 15.45 27.95
N ARG A 166 1.98 16.43 27.76
CA ARG A 166 1.83 17.46 26.71
C ARG A 166 1.86 16.84 25.32
N TRP A 167 2.83 15.96 25.05
CA TRP A 167 2.91 15.25 23.78
C TRP A 167 1.65 14.42 23.55
N PHE A 168 1.26 13.62 24.54
CA PHE A 168 0.13 12.70 24.43
C PHE A 168 -1.18 13.44 24.17
N LYS A 169 -1.43 14.55 24.87
CA LYS A 169 -2.61 15.39 24.63
C LYS A 169 -2.60 15.97 23.21
N LYS A 170 -1.46 16.51 22.76
CA LYS A 170 -1.30 17.04 21.39
C LYS A 170 -1.51 15.96 20.34
N PHE A 171 -0.97 14.76 20.56
CA PHE A 171 -1.11 13.62 19.66
C PHE A 171 -2.58 13.18 19.56
N GLN A 172 -3.27 13.04 20.69
CA GLN A 172 -4.70 12.69 20.72
C GLN A 172 -5.59 13.72 20.05
N GLU A 173 -5.39 15.02 20.33
CA GLU A 173 -6.17 16.09 19.71
C GLU A 173 -6.00 16.09 18.19
N ARG A 174 -4.76 15.88 17.71
CA ARG A 174 -4.48 15.80 16.27
C ARG A 174 -5.08 14.55 15.63
N ALA A 175 -4.97 13.39 16.28
CA ALA A 175 -5.58 12.14 15.80
C ALA A 175 -7.11 12.19 15.75
N LYS A 176 -7.76 12.92 16.66
CA LYS A 176 -9.22 13.15 16.62
C LYS A 176 -9.64 14.10 15.51
N ARG A 177 -8.83 15.14 15.26
CA ARG A 177 -9.14 16.18 14.27
C ARG A 177 -8.88 15.72 12.84
N ASP A 178 -7.87 14.88 12.65
CA ASP A 178 -7.44 14.40 11.34
C ASP A 178 -7.37 12.85 11.34
N PRO A 179 -8.38 12.17 10.79
CA PRO A 179 -8.39 10.71 10.68
C PRO A 179 -7.24 10.13 9.86
N GLU A 180 -6.66 10.91 8.94
CA GLU A 180 -5.52 10.48 8.11
C GLU A 180 -4.18 10.63 8.83
N TYR A 181 -4.13 11.40 9.93
CA TYR A 181 -2.91 11.63 10.72
C TYR A 181 -2.26 10.31 11.14
N LEU A 182 -3.05 9.36 11.66
CA LEU A 182 -2.56 8.05 12.08
C LEU A 182 -2.13 7.17 10.90
N LYS A 183 -2.78 7.30 9.74
CA LYS A 183 -2.42 6.54 8.54
C LYS A 183 -1.07 6.95 7.98
N GLY A 184 -0.66 8.22 8.14
CA GLY A 184 0.68 8.69 7.78
C GLY A 184 1.83 7.98 8.51
N PHE A 185 1.55 7.34 9.65
CA PHE A 185 2.54 6.53 10.37
C PHE A 185 2.62 5.08 9.85
N ALA A 186 1.64 4.61 9.07
CA ALA A 186 1.61 3.26 8.52
C ALA A 186 2.12 3.16 7.06
N LEU A 187 2.20 4.31 6.37
CA LEU A 187 2.70 4.45 4.99
C LEU A 187 4.23 4.55 4.93
#